data_AF-A0A351ZW57-F1
#
_entry.id   AF-A0A351ZW57-F1
#
_cell.length_a   1.000
_cell.length_b   1.000
_cell.length_c   1.000
_cell.angle_alpha   90.00
_cell.angle_beta   90.00
_cell.angle_gamma   90.00
#
_symmetry.space_group_name_H-M   'P 1'
#
loop_
_entity.id
_entity.type
_entity.pdbx_description
1 polymer ?
#
loop_
_entity_poly.entity_id
_entity_poly.type
_entity_poly.pdbx_seq_one_letter_code
_entity_poly.pdbx_strand_id
1 'polypeptide(L)'
;AIKAVDQNAHALIALRAADEAIRIVGASELLPITGARHVAAFAIVDDHSVDAATTWFQSIAQGADVNIDFGYVDLSITPEESASLVEGITEADLVIFGIFGKAVAFRGQLGQVDRLPEIVRTLSAGRPGVVVACGSPYGISPDIADTVMYTFSDTLPSIAASVLRLIGRAVPQN
;
A
#
# COMPACT_ATOMS: atom_id res chain seq x y z
N ALA A 1 -35.63 8.29 -22.58
CA ALA A 1 -34.29 8.82 -22.82
C ALA A 1 -33.34 8.14 -21.84
N ILE A 2 -32.40 7.32 -22.34
CA ILE A 2 -31.35 6.73 -21.51
C ILE A 2 -30.39 7.88 -21.16
N LYS A 3 -30.36 8.31 -19.90
CA LYS A 3 -29.36 9.29 -19.44
C LYS A 3 -27.99 8.65 -19.62
N ALA A 4 -27.15 9.25 -20.47
CA ALA A 4 -25.76 8.88 -20.54
C ALA A 4 -25.14 9.11 -19.15
N VAL A 5 -24.58 8.06 -18.56
CA VAL A 5 -23.90 8.13 -17.28
C VAL A 5 -22.55 8.80 -17.52
N ASP A 6 -22.32 9.96 -16.90
CA ASP A 6 -21.02 10.63 -16.92
C ASP A 6 -20.05 9.87 -16.00
N GLN A 7 -19.28 8.97 -16.61
CA GLN A 7 -18.35 8.12 -15.89
C GLN A 7 -17.20 8.90 -15.23
N ASN A 8 -16.82 10.05 -15.80
CA ASN A 8 -15.72 10.86 -15.28
C ASN A 8 -16.14 11.58 -13.99
N ALA A 9 -17.34 12.17 -13.97
CA ALA A 9 -17.90 12.79 -12.78
C ALA A 9 -18.05 11.78 -11.63
N HIS A 10 -18.53 10.56 -11.93
CA HIS A 10 -18.66 9.50 -10.93
C HIS A 10 -17.32 9.01 -10.41
N ALA A 11 -16.31 8.86 -11.28
CA ALA A 11 -14.97 8.46 -10.86
C ALA A 11 -14.34 9.50 -9.92
N LEU A 12 -14.53 10.80 -10.20
CA LEU A 12 -14.02 11.87 -9.34
C LEU A 12 -14.70 11.90 -7.97
N ILE A 13 -16.02 11.70 -7.92
CA ILE A 13 -16.76 11.59 -6.65
C ILE A 13 -16.25 10.39 -5.84
N ALA A 14 -16.06 9.24 -6.49
CA ALA A 14 -15.55 8.04 -5.83
C ALA A 14 -14.13 8.25 -5.30
N LEU A 15 -13.25 8.92 -6.06
CA LEU A 15 -11.89 9.26 -5.62
C LEU A 15 -11.90 10.18 -4.39
N ARG A 16 -12.78 11.19 -4.37
CA ARG A 16 -12.92 12.10 -3.22
C ARG A 16 -13.41 11.36 -1.98
N ALA A 17 -14.45 10.54 -2.14
CA ALA A 17 -14.97 9.74 -1.03
C ALA A 17 -13.92 8.77 -0.49
N ALA A 18 -13.11 8.17 -1.37
CA ALA A 18 -12.02 7.30 -0.97
C ALA A 18 -10.91 8.05 -0.22
N ASP A 19 -10.52 9.24 -0.68
CA ASP A 19 -9.51 10.06 -0.01
C ASP A 19 -9.95 10.57 1.36
N GLU A 20 -11.21 11.00 1.50
CA GLU A 20 -11.78 11.41 2.78
C GLU A 20 -11.89 10.24 3.78
N ALA A 21 -12.05 9.01 3.27
CA ALA A 21 -12.11 7.81 4.11
C ALA A 21 -10.73 7.33 4.60
N ILE A 22 -9.63 7.84 4.04
CA ILE A 22 -8.29 7.43 4.45
C ILE A 22 -8.03 7.84 5.90
N ARG A 23 -7.60 6.86 6.69
CA ARG A 23 -7.12 7.09 8.05
C ARG A 23 -5.63 6.80 8.13
N ILE A 24 -4.86 7.76 8.64
CA ILE A 24 -3.43 7.62 8.90
C ILE A 24 -3.20 7.56 10.40
N VAL A 25 -2.37 6.62 10.85
CA VAL A 25 -1.94 6.46 12.24
C VAL A 25 -0.42 6.37 12.27
N GLY A 26 0.23 7.00 13.25
CA GLY A 26 1.69 6.97 13.41
C GLY A 26 2.40 8.25 12.95
N ALA A 27 3.65 8.10 12.51
CA ALA A 27 4.62 9.15 12.20
C ALA A 27 4.32 9.87 10.87
N SER A 28 3.44 10.87 10.90
CA SER A 28 3.01 11.63 9.72
C SER A 28 4.14 12.26 8.89
N GLU A 29 5.31 12.50 9.49
CA GLU A 29 6.51 13.04 8.84
C GLU A 29 7.12 12.10 7.78
N LEU A 30 6.76 10.81 7.77
CA LEU A 30 7.15 9.87 6.73
C LEU A 30 6.37 10.06 5.43
N LEU A 31 5.36 10.93 5.43
CA LEU A 31 4.57 11.30 4.26
C LEU A 31 4.79 12.79 3.92
N PRO A 32 4.95 13.14 2.63
CA PRO A 32 4.99 12.24 1.48
C PRO A 32 6.33 11.50 1.34
N ILE A 33 6.28 10.32 0.72
CA ILE A 33 7.45 9.46 0.48
C ILE A 33 8.49 10.11 -0.45
N THR A 34 8.09 11.15 -1.18
CA THR A 34 8.97 11.95 -2.05
C THR A 34 10.01 12.75 -1.26
N GLY A 35 9.90 12.83 0.07
CA GLY A 35 10.95 13.38 0.93
C GLY A 35 12.12 12.42 1.16
N ALA A 36 11.96 11.13 0.88
CA ALA A 36 13.02 10.12 0.95
C ALA A 36 13.94 10.19 -0.27
N ARG A 37 15.17 9.66 -0.16
CA ARG A 37 16.09 9.61 -1.31
C ARG A 37 15.88 8.36 -2.13
N HIS A 38 15.59 7.24 -1.45
CA HIS A 38 15.37 5.96 -2.10
C HIS A 38 14.36 5.14 -1.30
N VAL A 39 13.29 4.73 -1.95
CA VAL A 39 12.21 3.95 -1.35
C VAL A 39 12.28 2.51 -1.83
N ALA A 40 12.14 1.56 -0.91
CA ALA A 40 11.80 0.19 -1.26
C ALA A 40 10.29 -0.01 -1.12
N ALA A 41 9.62 -0.45 -2.17
CA ALA A 41 8.18 -0.66 -2.20
C ALA A 41 7.86 -2.14 -2.38
N PHE A 42 7.26 -2.74 -1.37
CA PHE A 42 6.80 -4.13 -1.40
C PHE A 42 5.28 -4.20 -1.49
N ALA A 43 4.77 -5.08 -2.34
CA ALA A 43 3.35 -5.41 -2.39
C ALA A 43 3.17 -6.82 -1.82
N ILE A 44 2.44 -6.90 -0.71
CA ILE A 44 2.10 -8.16 -0.06
C ILE A 44 0.79 -8.65 -0.69
N VAL A 45 0.90 -9.70 -1.51
CA VAL A 45 -0.16 -10.18 -2.40
C VAL A 45 -0.45 -11.67 -2.20
N ASP A 46 -1.65 -12.04 -2.58
CA ASP A 46 -2.05 -13.40 -2.93
C ASP A 46 -2.36 -13.49 -4.44
N ASP A 47 -2.63 -14.69 -4.96
CA ASP A 47 -2.97 -14.92 -6.37
C ASP A 47 -4.13 -14.06 -6.89
N HIS A 48 -4.96 -13.49 -6.01
CA HIS A 48 -6.16 -12.71 -6.38
C HIS A 48 -5.95 -11.20 -6.33
N SER A 49 -4.81 -10.72 -5.85
CA SER A 49 -4.57 -9.29 -5.58
C SER A 49 -3.40 -8.69 -6.37
N VAL A 50 -2.75 -9.49 -7.22
CA VAL A 50 -1.62 -9.07 -8.07
C VAL A 50 -1.99 -7.88 -8.98
N ASP A 51 -3.19 -7.86 -9.55
CA ASP A 51 -3.63 -6.76 -10.44
C ASP A 51 -3.73 -5.42 -9.70
N ALA A 52 -4.29 -5.43 -8.49
CA ALA A 52 -4.43 -4.25 -7.64
C ALA A 52 -3.06 -3.73 -7.20
N ALA A 53 -2.16 -4.62 -6.79
CA ALA A 53 -0.79 -4.30 -6.44
C ALA A 53 0.00 -3.72 -7.62
N THR A 54 -0.13 -4.32 -8.80
CA THR A 54 0.50 -3.83 -10.03
C THR A 54 0.02 -2.42 -10.36
N THR A 55 -1.28 -2.19 -10.25
CA THR A 55 -1.88 -0.86 -10.47
C THR A 55 -1.35 0.16 -9.48
N TRP A 56 -1.21 -0.22 -8.21
CA TRP A 56 -0.66 0.65 -7.17
C TRP A 56 0.80 1.02 -7.46
N PHE A 57 1.66 0.05 -7.79
CA PHE A 57 3.04 0.29 -8.17
C PHE A 57 3.17 1.17 -9.41
N GLN A 58 2.41 0.90 -10.47
CA GLN A 58 2.41 1.73 -11.67
C GLN A 58 2.00 3.17 -11.36
N SER A 59 1.00 3.36 -10.50
CA SER A 59 0.53 4.69 -10.10
C SER A 59 1.58 5.45 -9.29
N ILE A 60 2.30 4.76 -8.40
CA ILE A 60 3.44 5.35 -7.68
C ILE A 60 4.55 5.71 -8.66
N ALA A 61 4.97 4.80 -9.52
CA ALA A 61 6.06 5.02 -10.47
C ALA A 61 5.79 6.19 -11.44
N GLN A 62 4.52 6.44 -11.79
CA GLN A 62 4.11 7.57 -12.61
C GLN A 62 4.00 8.90 -11.83
N GLY A 63 3.77 8.83 -10.52
CA GLY A 63 3.45 9.98 -9.69
C GLY A 63 4.60 10.47 -8.81
N ALA A 64 5.51 9.58 -8.42
CA ALA A 64 6.61 9.84 -7.52
C ALA A 64 7.85 10.28 -8.31
N ASP A 65 8.48 11.36 -7.87
CA ASP A 65 9.78 11.82 -8.37
C ASP A 65 10.87 11.40 -7.38
N VAL A 66 11.00 10.09 -7.16
CA VAL A 66 11.97 9.47 -6.24
C VAL A 66 12.43 8.14 -6.82
N ASN A 67 13.63 7.70 -6.46
CA ASN A 67 14.10 6.37 -6.84
C ASN A 67 13.32 5.32 -6.04
N ILE A 68 12.74 4.32 -6.71
CA ILE A 68 11.93 3.28 -6.06
C ILE A 68 12.26 1.90 -6.63
N ASP A 69 12.66 0.99 -5.74
CA ASP A 69 12.74 -0.43 -6.02
C ASP A 69 11.40 -1.10 -5.70
N PHE A 70 10.86 -1.90 -6.63
CA PHE A 70 9.57 -2.57 -6.47
C PHE A 70 9.74 -4.08 -6.31
N GLY A 71 9.02 -4.69 -5.35
CA GLY A 71 9.02 -6.13 -5.12
C GLY A 71 7.65 -6.69 -4.74
N TYR A 72 7.32 -7.87 -5.23
CA TYR A 72 6.15 -8.61 -4.77
C TYR A 72 6.57 -9.63 -3.72
N VAL A 73 5.75 -9.76 -2.68
CA VAL A 73 5.98 -10.68 -1.57
C VAL A 73 4.68 -11.41 -1.28
N ASP A 74 4.74 -12.71 -1.08
CA ASP A 74 3.62 -13.48 -0.54
C ASP A 74 3.86 -13.82 0.94
N LEU A 75 2.80 -14.23 1.64
CA LEU A 75 2.89 -14.59 3.06
C LEU A 75 3.58 -15.94 3.32
N SER A 76 3.96 -16.67 2.28
CA SER A 76 4.76 -17.89 2.34
C SER A 76 6.27 -17.67 2.18
N ILE A 77 6.70 -16.41 1.97
CA ILE A 77 8.12 -16.04 1.85
C ILE A 77 8.99 -16.68 2.94
N THR A 78 10.11 -17.23 2.50
CA THR A 78 11.12 -17.86 3.35
C THR A 78 12.09 -16.84 3.94
N PRO A 79 12.80 -17.18 5.04
CA PRO A 79 13.84 -16.31 5.59
C PRO A 79 14.96 -15.99 4.58
N GLU A 80 15.34 -16.95 3.74
CA GLU A 80 16.37 -16.79 2.72
C GLU A 80 15.94 -15.82 1.62
N GLU A 81 14.70 -15.93 1.15
CA GLU A 81 14.12 -14.97 0.20
C GLU A 81 14.01 -13.57 0.81
N SER A 82 13.58 -13.48 2.07
CA SER A 82 13.49 -12.20 2.79
C SER A 82 14.86 -11.54 2.92
N ALA A 83 15.91 -12.30 3.24
CA ALA A 83 17.28 -11.81 3.32
C ALA A 83 17.78 -11.29 1.96
N SER A 84 17.51 -12.03 0.88
CA SER A 84 17.85 -11.62 -0.49
C SER A 84 17.17 -10.30 -0.88
N LEU A 85 15.89 -10.12 -0.52
CA LEU A 85 15.18 -8.85 -0.74
C LEU A 85 15.80 -7.70 0.05
N VAL A 86 16.15 -7.92 1.32
CA VAL A 86 16.80 -6.92 2.18
C VAL A 86 18.17 -6.51 1.63
N GLU A 87 18.94 -7.45 1.08
CA GLU A 87 20.22 -7.16 0.40
C GLU A 87 20.01 -6.31 -0.87
N GLY A 88 18.90 -6.54 -1.58
CA GLY A 88 18.54 -5.76 -2.77
C GLY A 88 18.21 -4.30 -2.49
N ILE A 89 17.72 -3.98 -1.28
CA ILE A 89 17.26 -2.62 -0.91
C ILE A 89 18.24 -1.89 0.02
N THR A 90 19.53 -2.19 -0.08
CA THR A 90 20.57 -1.63 0.79
C THR A 90 20.58 -0.09 0.83
N GLU A 91 20.37 0.54 -0.32
CA GLU A 91 20.34 2.00 -0.50
C GLU A 91 19.02 2.66 -0.09
N ALA A 92 17.97 1.90 0.22
CA ALA A 92 16.68 2.45 0.61
C ALA A 92 16.75 3.08 2.01
N ASP A 93 16.21 4.30 2.16
CA ASP A 93 16.07 4.99 3.44
C ASP A 93 14.62 5.02 3.96
N LEU A 94 13.66 4.54 3.17
CA LEU A 94 12.26 4.33 3.54
C LEU A 94 11.75 3.02 2.93
N VAL A 95 10.95 2.26 3.67
CA VAL A 95 10.30 1.05 3.14
C VAL A 95 8.79 1.21 3.20
N ILE A 96 8.10 0.94 2.10
CA ILE A 96 6.65 1.01 2.00
C ILE A 96 6.06 -0.35 1.64
N PHE A 97 4.89 -0.66 2.20
CA PHE A 97 4.20 -1.93 2.01
C PHE A 97 2.76 -1.68 1.58
N GLY A 98 2.36 -2.19 0.42
CA GLY A 98 0.96 -2.24 0.00
C GLY A 98 0.38 -3.62 0.33
N ILE A 99 -0.68 -3.69 1.13
CA ILE A 99 -1.34 -4.94 1.53
C ILE A 99 -2.72 -4.99 0.90
N PHE A 100 -2.96 -5.97 0.04
CA PHE A 100 -4.15 -6.03 -0.82
C PHE A 100 -5.14 -7.14 -0.41
N GLY A 101 -5.04 -7.63 0.84
CA GLY A 101 -5.80 -8.76 1.33
C GLY A 101 -7.30 -8.51 1.48
N LYS A 102 -8.12 -9.49 1.08
CA LYS A 102 -9.56 -9.55 1.41
C LYS A 102 -9.77 -10.36 2.67
N ALA A 103 -10.50 -9.81 3.65
CA ALA A 103 -11.01 -10.59 4.77
C ALA A 103 -12.09 -11.55 4.25
N VAL A 104 -11.70 -12.71 3.74
CA VAL A 104 -12.64 -13.74 3.31
C VAL A 104 -13.14 -14.45 4.57
N ALA A 105 -14.32 -14.07 5.06
CA ALA A 105 -14.99 -14.66 6.22
C ALA A 105 -15.31 -16.18 6.09
N PHE A 106 -14.83 -16.85 5.03
CA PHE A 106 -15.14 -18.24 4.71
C PHE A 106 -13.93 -19.09 4.27
N ARG A 107 -12.70 -18.54 4.22
CA ARG A 107 -11.49 -19.37 4.09
C ARG A 107 -10.93 -19.58 5.50
N GLY A 108 -11.07 -20.80 6.02
CA GLY A 108 -10.68 -21.20 7.37
C GLY A 108 -9.17 -21.20 7.69
N GLN A 109 -8.42 -20.22 7.20
CA GLN A 109 -7.03 -19.99 7.56
C GLN A 109 -6.78 -18.49 7.73
N LEU A 110 -7.01 -18.02 8.96
CA LEU A 110 -6.36 -16.81 9.50
C LEU A 110 -4.83 -17.00 9.68
N GLY A 111 -4.30 -18.20 9.43
CA GLY A 111 -3.00 -18.65 9.92
C GLY A 111 -1.75 -18.00 9.33
N GLN A 112 -1.86 -17.20 8.26
CA GLN A 112 -0.70 -16.48 7.69
C GLN A 112 -0.75 -14.96 7.86
N VAL A 113 -1.91 -14.38 8.18
CA VAL A 113 -2.00 -12.94 8.50
C VAL A 113 -1.15 -12.61 9.74
N ASP A 114 -0.99 -13.58 10.65
CA ASP A 114 -0.12 -13.47 11.82
C ASP A 114 1.37 -13.32 11.47
N ARG A 115 1.80 -13.71 10.26
CA ARG A 115 3.19 -13.51 9.78
C ARG A 115 3.44 -12.11 9.26
N LEU A 116 2.40 -11.33 8.97
CA LEU A 116 2.52 -10.02 8.36
C LEU A 116 3.42 -9.06 9.18
N PRO A 117 3.30 -8.96 10.52
CA PRO A 117 4.20 -8.10 11.31
C PRO A 117 5.65 -8.56 11.27
N GLU A 118 5.92 -9.87 11.18
CA GLU A 118 7.27 -10.41 11.05
C GLU A 118 7.88 -10.06 9.69
N ILE A 119 7.11 -10.24 8.61
CA ILE A 119 7.54 -9.91 7.25
C ILE A 119 7.84 -8.42 7.13
N VAL A 120 6.92 -7.55 7.57
CA VAL A 120 7.11 -6.09 7.56
C VAL A 120 8.36 -5.72 8.35
N ARG A 121 8.54 -6.24 9.58
CA ARG A 121 9.72 -5.96 10.39
C ARG A 121 11.02 -6.41 9.72
N THR A 122 11.03 -7.61 9.14
CA THR A 122 12.21 -8.20 8.49
C THR A 122 12.60 -7.40 7.27
N LEU A 123 11.65 -7.09 6.38
CA LEU A 123 11.90 -6.35 5.15
C LEU A 123 12.21 -4.88 5.41
N SER A 124 11.67 -4.27 6.48
CA SER A 124 12.09 -2.93 6.91
C SER A 124 13.54 -2.91 7.37
N ALA A 125 14.03 -3.99 8.00
CA ALA A 125 15.41 -4.12 8.47
C ALA A 125 15.93 -2.88 9.24
N GLY A 126 15.08 -2.32 10.10
CA GLY A 126 15.40 -1.16 10.95
C GLY A 126 15.20 0.21 10.29
N ARG A 127 14.79 0.27 9.03
CA ARG A 127 14.41 1.51 8.32
C ARG A 127 12.98 1.92 8.69
N PRO A 128 12.64 3.23 8.61
CA PRO A 128 11.26 3.68 8.76
C PRO A 128 10.33 2.97 7.78
N GLY A 129 9.18 2.54 8.27
CA GLY A 129 8.19 1.76 7.53
C GLY A 129 6.86 2.49 7.36
N VAL A 130 6.29 2.42 6.16
CA VAL A 130 4.89 2.83 5.88
C VAL A 130 4.10 1.62 5.40
N VAL A 131 3.02 1.28 6.07
CA VAL A 131 2.08 0.24 5.62
C VAL A 131 0.81 0.90 5.08
N VAL A 132 0.36 0.46 3.91
CA VAL A 132 -0.87 0.88 3.26
C VAL A 132 -1.79 -0.34 3.16
N ALA A 133 -2.84 -0.34 3.98
CA ALA A 133 -3.90 -1.34 3.93
C ALA A 133 -4.88 -1.00 2.80
N CYS A 134 -4.61 -1.54 1.61
CA CYS A 134 -5.42 -1.44 0.39
C CYS A 134 -6.53 -2.51 0.43
N GLY A 135 -7.60 -2.27 1.17
CA GLY A 135 -8.66 -3.28 1.37
C GLY A 135 -9.15 -3.34 2.80
N SER A 136 -9.44 -4.55 3.28
CA SER A 136 -9.91 -4.74 4.64
C SER A 136 -8.77 -4.47 5.63
N PRO A 137 -8.96 -3.60 6.64
CA PRO A 137 -7.95 -3.36 7.67
C PRO A 137 -7.83 -4.52 8.67
N TYR A 138 -8.68 -5.54 8.56
CA TYR A 138 -8.75 -6.63 9.54
C TYR A 138 -7.43 -7.40 9.59
N GLY A 139 -6.83 -7.49 10.79
CA GLY A 139 -5.52 -8.12 10.99
C GLY A 139 -4.31 -7.17 10.84
N ILE A 140 -4.52 -5.90 10.49
CA ILE A 140 -3.44 -4.91 10.36
C ILE A 140 -3.44 -4.00 11.59
N SER A 141 -2.55 -4.31 12.55
CA SER A 141 -2.33 -3.50 13.75
C SER A 141 -1.76 -2.12 13.39
N PRO A 142 -2.14 -1.03 14.09
CA PRO A 142 -1.51 0.29 13.90
C PRO A 142 -0.02 0.30 14.26
N ASP A 143 0.46 -0.67 15.05
CA ASP A 143 1.87 -0.75 15.49
C ASP A 143 2.74 -1.60 14.55
N ILE A 144 2.20 -2.02 13.39
CA ILE A 144 2.92 -2.90 12.45
C ILE A 144 4.10 -2.19 11.77
N ALA A 145 4.04 -0.87 11.66
CA ALA A 145 5.04 0.00 11.07
C ALA A 145 4.96 1.40 11.70
N ASP A 146 5.93 2.27 11.41
CA ASP A 146 5.96 3.63 11.94
C ASP A 146 4.77 4.48 11.47
N THR A 147 4.28 4.24 10.26
CA THR A 147 3.06 4.83 9.72
C THR A 147 2.16 3.77 9.09
N VAL A 148 0.86 3.84 9.39
CA VAL A 148 -0.14 2.97 8.78
C VAL A 148 -1.26 3.81 8.16
N MET A 149 -1.52 3.57 6.88
CA MET A 149 -2.57 4.18 6.08
C MET A 149 -3.66 3.15 5.79
N TYR A 150 -4.87 3.39 6.29
CA TYR A 150 -6.03 2.55 6.07
C TYR A 150 -6.93 3.16 4.99
N THR A 151 -7.13 2.44 3.89
CA THR A 151 -8.00 2.87 2.78
C THR A 151 -9.40 2.26 2.85
N PHE A 152 -9.57 1.20 3.64
CA PHE A 152 -10.81 0.43 3.84
C PHE A 152 -11.41 -0.21 2.57
N SER A 153 -10.74 -0.12 1.41
CA SER A 153 -11.17 -0.70 0.14
C SER A 153 -9.99 -0.89 -0.82
N ASP A 154 -10.06 -1.95 -1.63
CA ASP A 154 -9.09 -2.30 -2.67
C ASP A 154 -9.54 -1.81 -4.06
N THR A 155 -10.54 -0.94 -4.12
CA THR A 155 -11.05 -0.41 -5.39
C THR A 155 -10.07 0.60 -6.00
N LEU A 156 -10.15 0.78 -7.32
CA LEU A 156 -9.29 1.73 -8.03
C LEU A 156 -9.28 3.16 -7.44
N PRO A 157 -10.42 3.75 -7.02
CA PRO A 157 -10.42 5.05 -6.33
C PRO A 157 -9.63 5.04 -5.01
N SER A 158 -9.71 3.98 -4.22
CA SER A 158 -8.97 3.85 -2.95
C SER A 158 -7.47 3.64 -3.17
N ILE A 159 -7.10 2.87 -4.18
CA ILE A 159 -5.70 2.73 -4.62
C ILE A 159 -5.17 4.08 -5.09
N ALA A 160 -5.91 4.80 -5.94
CA ALA A 160 -5.49 6.11 -6.42
C ALA A 160 -5.37 7.15 -5.29
N ALA A 161 -6.33 7.18 -4.36
CA ALA A 161 -6.27 8.05 -3.20
C ALA A 161 -5.07 7.76 -2.30
N SER A 162 -4.77 6.48 -2.05
CA SER A 162 -3.59 6.11 -1.25
C SER A 162 -2.29 6.54 -1.91
N VAL A 163 -2.18 6.37 -3.24
CA VAL A 163 -1.04 6.85 -4.02
C VAL A 163 -0.91 8.36 -3.93
N LEU A 164 -1.99 9.11 -4.12
CA LEU A 164 -1.97 10.57 -4.02
C LEU A 164 -1.46 11.04 -2.66
N ARG A 165 -1.90 10.40 -1.57
CA ARG A 165 -1.40 10.67 -0.21
C ARG A 165 0.07 10.33 -0.05
N LEU A 166 0.52 9.18 -0.55
CA LEU A 166 1.92 8.77 -0.49
C LEU A 166 2.84 9.77 -1.19
N ILE A 167 2.46 10.25 -2.36
CA ILE A 167 3.28 11.15 -3.17
C ILE A 167 3.02 12.64 -2.87
N GLY A 168 2.15 12.95 -1.89
CA GLY A 168 1.88 14.32 -1.45
C GLY A 168 1.05 15.16 -2.44
N ARG A 169 0.26 14.51 -3.29
CA ARG A 169 -0.66 15.17 -4.22
C ARG A 169 -2.08 15.21 -3.65
N ALA A 170 -2.79 16.29 -3.95
CA ALA A 170 -4.20 16.44 -3.57
C ALA A 170 -5.13 15.85 -4.63
N VAL A 171 -6.28 15.33 -4.19
CA VAL A 171 -7.38 14.96 -5.10
C VAL A 171 -7.92 16.23 -5.80
N PRO A 172 -8.16 16.22 -7.12
CA PRO A 172 -8.71 17.35 -7.84
C PRO A 172 -10.08 17.82 -7.30
N GLN A 173 -10.20 19.13 -7.07
CA GLN A 173 -11.39 19.78 -6.51
C GLN A 173 -12.43 20.19 -7.56
N ASN A 174 -12.09 20.17 -8.86
CA ASN A 174 -12.94 20.63 -9.96
C ASN A 174 -13.16 19.54 -11.01
#